data_AF-A0A7V9LI10-F1
#
_entry.id   AF-A0A7V9LI10-F1
#
_cell.length_a   1.000
_cell.length_b   1.000
_cell.length_c   1.000
_cell.angle_alpha   90.00
_cell.angle_beta   90.00
_cell.angle_gamma   90.00
#
_symmetry.space_group_name_H-M   'P 1'
#
loop_
_entity.id
_entity.type
_entity.pdbx_description
1 polymer ?
#
loop_
_entity_poly.entity_id
_entity_poly.type
_entity_poly.pdbx_seq_one_letter_code
_entity_poly.pdbx_strand_id
1 'polypeptide(L)'
;MTSVSQLDLDLDVFQGPFDLLLAVLLREEISLAEVSLGDIVIAYVDRLEEIGEVDLESVTEFLVLVAALLELKSRLLLPNEEAELDLGPEEAADELLARMLEYRRYREAAE
;
A
#
# COMPACT_ATOMS: atom_id res chain seq x y z
N MET A 1 -15.91 0.67 2.11
CA MET A 1 -14.61 0.86 2.77
C MET A 1 -14.41 -0.33 3.68
N THR A 2 -13.57 -1.28 3.25
CA THR A 2 -13.28 -2.50 4.01
C THR A 2 -12.17 -2.20 5.02
N SER A 3 -12.33 -2.65 6.25
CA SER A 3 -11.38 -2.35 7.33
C SER A 3 -10.28 -3.40 7.42
N VAL A 4 -9.02 -2.99 7.31
CA VAL A 4 -7.85 -3.90 7.29
C VAL A 4 -7.57 -4.48 8.68
N SER A 5 -8.01 -3.80 9.76
CA SER A 5 -7.87 -4.26 11.15
C SER A 5 -8.76 -5.45 11.52
N GLN A 6 -9.65 -5.89 10.64
CA GLN A 6 -10.46 -7.11 10.80
C GLN A 6 -9.86 -8.32 10.07
N LEU A 7 -8.74 -8.14 9.37
CA LEU A 7 -8.10 -9.20 8.61
C LEU A 7 -7.12 -9.95 9.51
N ASP A 8 -7.29 -11.27 9.59
CA ASP A 8 -6.38 -12.20 10.25
C ASP A 8 -5.08 -12.32 9.41
N LEU A 9 -4.25 -11.28 9.46
CA LEU A 9 -2.98 -11.18 8.74
C LEU A 9 -1.86 -11.64 9.65
N ASP A 10 -1.11 -12.65 9.22
CA ASP A 10 0.12 -13.04 9.88
C ASP A 10 1.19 -11.99 9.54
N LEU A 11 1.41 -11.02 10.44
CA LEU A 11 2.30 -9.89 10.19
C LEU A 11 3.79 -10.29 10.24
N ASP A 12 4.11 -11.51 10.69
CA ASP A 12 5.48 -12.01 10.82
C ASP A 12 6.12 -12.42 9.49
N VAL A 13 5.32 -12.63 8.45
CA VAL A 13 5.80 -13.11 7.14
C VAL A 13 6.14 -12.00 6.15
N PHE A 14 5.78 -10.75 6.46
CA PHE A 14 5.98 -9.63 5.54
C PHE A 14 7.31 -8.93 5.77
N GLN A 15 8.06 -8.76 4.69
CA GLN A 15 9.39 -8.12 4.75
C GLN A 15 9.36 -6.59 4.66
N GLY A 16 8.18 -5.98 4.57
CA GLY A 16 8.05 -4.54 4.42
C GLY A 16 6.63 -4.08 4.09
N PRO A 17 6.42 -2.77 3.99
CA PRO A 17 5.10 -2.15 3.85
C PRO A 17 4.41 -2.49 2.52
N PHE A 18 5.18 -2.64 1.45
CA PHE A 18 4.65 -3.02 0.14
C PHE A 18 4.12 -4.46 0.13
N ASP A 19 4.80 -5.37 0.80
CA ASP A 19 4.41 -6.78 0.88
C ASP A 19 3.16 -6.97 1.74
N LEU A 20 3.10 -6.26 2.88
CA LEU A 20 1.88 -6.17 3.70
C LEU A 20 0.68 -5.70 2.86
N LEU A 21 0.84 -4.62 2.10
CA LEU A 21 -0.26 -4.11 1.27
C LEU A 21 -0.64 -5.08 0.15
N LEU A 22 0.33 -5.68 -0.55
CA LEU A 22 0.06 -6.69 -1.57
C LEU A 22 -0.70 -7.89 -0.98
N ALA A 23 -0.33 -8.33 0.21
CA ALA A 23 -1.02 -9.41 0.89
C ALA A 23 -2.48 -9.07 1.20
N VAL A 24 -2.75 -7.84 1.67
CA VAL A 24 -4.12 -7.34 1.88
C VAL A 24 -4.92 -7.35 0.58
N LEU A 25 -4.36 -6.79 -0.50
CA LEU A 25 -5.04 -6.69 -1.79
C LEU A 25 -5.35 -8.06 -2.39
N LEU A 26 -4.39 -8.99 -2.35
CA LEU A 26 -4.50 -10.32 -2.95
C LEU A 26 -5.40 -11.25 -2.13
N ARG A 27 -5.34 -11.18 -0.79
CA ARG A 27 -6.11 -12.08 0.08
C ARG A 27 -7.59 -11.74 0.12
N GLU A 28 -7.90 -10.46 0.11
CA GLU A 28 -9.28 -9.98 0.28
C GLU A 28 -9.95 -9.61 -1.06
N GLU A 29 -9.24 -9.74 -2.18
CA GLU A 29 -9.71 -9.33 -3.51
C GLU A 29 -10.20 -7.86 -3.53
N ILE A 30 -9.58 -7.00 -2.73
CA ILE A 30 -9.95 -5.59 -2.59
C ILE A 30 -9.19 -4.75 -3.61
N SER A 31 -9.90 -3.82 -4.27
CA SER A 31 -9.26 -2.82 -5.13
C SER A 31 -8.44 -1.83 -4.31
N LEU A 32 -7.27 -1.43 -4.81
CA LEU A 32 -6.44 -0.39 -4.21
C LEU A 32 -7.21 0.92 -3.97
N ALA A 33 -8.18 1.23 -4.84
CA ALA A 33 -9.07 2.38 -4.71
C ALA A 33 -9.99 2.30 -3.48
N GLU A 34 -10.27 1.10 -2.97
CA GLU A 34 -11.21 0.83 -1.87
C GLU A 34 -10.53 0.67 -0.51
N VAL A 35 -9.22 0.42 -0.50
CA VAL A 35 -8.46 0.21 0.76
C VAL A 35 -8.45 1.47 1.62
N SER A 36 -8.63 1.30 2.93
CA SER A 36 -8.46 2.38 3.91
C SER A 36 -6.97 2.65 4.13
N LEU A 37 -6.50 3.84 3.75
CA LEU A 37 -5.12 4.27 4.02
C LEU A 37 -4.81 4.29 5.52
N GLY A 38 -5.77 4.75 6.33
CA GLY A 38 -5.60 4.79 7.78
C GLY A 38 -5.34 3.40 8.36
N ASP A 39 -6.03 2.39 7.85
CA ASP A 39 -5.89 1.03 8.36
C ASP A 39 -4.56 0.40 7.93
N ILE A 40 -4.06 0.69 6.72
CA ILE A 40 -2.70 0.29 6.31
C ILE A 40 -1.67 0.92 7.26
N VAL A 41 -1.83 2.22 7.55
CA VAL A 41 -0.89 2.94 8.41
C VAL A 41 -0.87 2.37 9.82
N ILE A 42 -2.05 2.11 10.39
CA ILE A 42 -2.18 1.50 11.72
C ILE A 42 -1.55 0.11 11.72
N ALA A 43 -1.92 -0.76 10.77
CA ALA A 43 -1.39 -2.12 10.71
C ALA A 43 0.14 -2.17 10.60
N TYR A 44 0.74 -1.24 9.84
CA TYR A 44 2.18 -1.16 9.71
C TYR A 44 2.86 -0.61 10.98
N VAL A 45 2.28 0.40 11.62
CA VAL A 45 2.81 0.95 12.88
C VAL A 45 2.73 -0.10 14.00
N ASP A 46 1.62 -0.81 14.12
CA ASP A 46 1.44 -1.89 15.09
C ASP A 46 2.53 -2.97 14.90
N ARG A 47 2.85 -3.31 13.64
CA ARG A 47 3.95 -4.22 13.32
C ARG A 47 5.32 -3.69 13.76
N LEU A 48 5.61 -2.40 13.53
CA LEU A 48 6.87 -1.80 13.99
C LEU A 48 6.99 -1.83 15.52
N GLU A 49 5.88 -1.66 16.24
CA GLU A 49 5.86 -1.77 17.70
C GLU A 49 6.16 -3.20 18.19
N GLU A 50 5.66 -4.23 17.49
CA GLU A 50 5.93 -5.64 17.81
C GLU A 50 7.40 -6.04 17.62
N ILE A 51 8.04 -5.56 16.55
CA ILE A 51 9.45 -5.86 16.26
C ILE A 51 10.38 -5.12 17.24
N GLY A 52 9.96 -3.95 17.74
CA GLY A 52 10.68 -3.17 18.75
C GLY A 52 11.96 -2.47 18.25
N GLU A 53 12.44 -2.78 17.05
CA GLU A 53 13.48 -2.06 16.33
C GLU A 53 12.89 -1.39 15.09
N VAL A 54 13.13 -0.07 14.97
CA VAL A 54 12.72 0.71 13.81
C VAL A 54 13.88 0.74 12.82
N ASP A 55 13.73 -0.02 11.75
CA ASP A 55 14.64 0.05 10.61
C ASP A 55 14.32 1.30 9.75
N LEU A 56 15.32 2.16 9.57
CA LEU A 56 15.21 3.39 8.78
C LEU A 56 14.88 3.11 7.31
N GLU A 57 15.37 2.00 6.76
CA GLU A 57 15.07 1.60 5.38
C GLU A 57 13.58 1.27 5.25
N SER A 58 13.07 0.38 6.11
CA SER A 58 11.64 0.02 6.19
C SER A 58 10.72 1.22 6.43
N VAL A 59 11.10 2.17 7.29
CA VAL A 59 10.32 3.41 7.49
C VAL A 59 10.31 4.28 6.24
N THR A 60 11.43 4.38 5.53
CA THR A 60 11.52 5.18 4.30
C THR A 60 10.64 4.60 3.20
N GLU A 61 10.65 3.28 3.03
CA GLU A 61 9.76 2.59 2.08
C GLU A 61 8.29 2.81 2.42
N PHE A 62 7.94 2.81 3.71
CA PHE A 62 6.57 3.04 4.14
C PHE A 62 6.10 4.46 3.82
N LEU A 63 6.95 5.46 4.02
CA LEU A 63 6.63 6.85 3.64
C LEU A 63 6.39 6.99 2.14
N VAL A 64 7.17 6.28 1.30
CA VAL A 64 6.95 6.25 -0.15
C VAL A 64 5.59 5.63 -0.48
N LEU A 65 5.24 4.51 0.15
CA LEU A 65 3.94 3.86 -0.05
C LEU A 65 2.79 4.80 0.35
N VAL A 66 2.85 5.38 1.55
CA VAL A 66 1.81 6.28 2.06
C VAL A 66 1.64 7.50 1.16
N ALA A 67 2.74 8.08 0.66
CA ALA A 67 2.69 9.20 -0.27
C ALA A 67 1.98 8.84 -1.59
N ALA A 68 2.30 7.67 -2.17
CA ALA A 68 1.66 7.18 -3.40
C ALA A 68 0.15 6.93 -3.19
N LEU A 69 -0.23 6.33 -2.06
CA LEU A 69 -1.63 6.11 -1.73
C LEU A 69 -2.39 7.41 -1.47
N LEU A 70 -1.78 8.40 -0.81
CA LEU A 70 -2.36 9.73 -0.60
C LEU A 70 -2.64 10.44 -1.93
N GLU A 71 -1.69 10.38 -2.85
CA GLU A 71 -1.84 10.91 -4.20
C GLU A 71 -3.02 10.24 -4.92
N LEU A 72 -3.07 8.90 -4.92
CA LEU A 72 -4.16 8.13 -5.52
C LEU A 72 -5.53 8.50 -4.91
N LYS A 73 -5.61 8.59 -3.57
CA LYS A 73 -6.84 8.98 -2.86
C LYS A 73 -7.23 10.42 -3.16
N SER A 74 -6.27 11.33 -3.29
CA SER A 74 -6.52 12.71 -3.70
C SER A 74 -7.17 12.75 -5.09
N ARG A 75 -6.63 12.00 -6.07
CA ARG A 75 -7.22 11.87 -7.41
C ARG A 75 -8.65 11.32 -7.38
N LEU A 76 -8.91 10.32 -6.54
CA LEU A 76 -10.24 9.69 -6.40
C LEU A 76 -11.29 10.62 -5.77
N LEU A 77 -10.87 11.54 -4.90
CA LEU A 77 -11.78 12.42 -4.14
C LEU A 77 -12.04 13.76 -4.82
N LEU A 78 -11.16 14.20 -5.72
CA LEU A 78 -11.37 15.43 -6.46
C LEU A 78 -12.46 15.22 -7.52
N PRO A 79 -13.54 16.04 -7.53
CA PRO A 79 -14.47 16.02 -8.65
C PRO A 79 -13.68 16.36 -9.92
N ASN A 80 -14.01 15.71 -11.04
CA ASN A 80 -13.41 15.88 -12.37
C ASN A 80 -13.38 17.35 -12.83
N GLU A 81 -12.57 18.19 -12.20
CA GLU A 81 -11.98 19.32 -12.88
C GLU A 81 -10.97 18.67 -13.82
N GLU A 82 -11.06 19.04 -15.08
CA GLU A 82 -10.24 18.63 -16.21
C GLU A 82 -8.77 19.05 -16.00
N ALA A 83 -8.17 18.68 -14.87
CA ALA A 83 -6.74 18.52 -14.79
C ALA A 83 -6.40 17.50 -15.88
N GLU A 84 -5.55 17.88 -16.82
CA GLU A 84 -4.81 16.97 -17.69
C GLU A 84 -3.97 16.03 -16.82
N LEU A 85 -4.63 15.16 -16.06
CA LEU A 85 -3.99 14.03 -15.44
C LEU A 85 -3.70 13.06 -16.59
N ASP A 86 -2.43 12.69 -16.74
CA ASP A 86 -2.00 11.71 -17.75
C ASP A 86 -2.77 10.38 -17.61
N LEU A 87 -3.29 10.07 -16.42
CA LEU A 87 -4.06 8.87 -16.09
C LEU A 87 -5.30 9.19 -15.25
N GLY A 88 -6.39 8.50 -15.54
CA GLY A 88 -7.59 8.50 -14.71
C GLY A 88 -7.34 7.81 -13.35
N PRO A 89 -8.25 7.97 -12.37
CA PRO A 89 -8.07 7.39 -11.03
C PRO A 89 -7.94 5.86 -11.00
N GLU A 90 -8.70 5.15 -11.84
CA GLU A 90 -8.59 3.68 -11.97
C GLU A 90 -7.26 3.27 -12.60
N GLU A 91 -6.84 3.94 -13.67
CA GLU A 91 -5.57 3.67 -14.36
C GLU A 91 -4.36 3.94 -13.45
N ALA A 92 -4.41 5.00 -12.62
CA ALA A 92 -3.39 5.30 -11.63
C ALA A 92 -3.31 4.23 -10.53
N ALA A 93 -4.44 3.62 -10.15
CA ALA A 93 -4.46 2.51 -9.20
C ALA A 93 -3.79 1.25 -9.80
N ASP A 94 -4.12 0.94 -11.05
CA ASP A 94 -3.55 -0.20 -11.78
C ASP A 94 -2.04 -0.05 -12.00
N GLU A 95 -1.57 1.15 -12.36
CA GLU A 95 -0.13 1.42 -12.50
C GLU A 95 0.60 1.23 -11.16
N LEU A 96 0.06 1.78 -10.07
CA LEU A 96 0.66 1.63 -8.74
C LEU A 96 0.76 0.16 -8.34
N LEU A 97 -0.31 -0.62 -8.56
CA LEU A 97 -0.30 -2.06 -8.31
C LEU A 97 0.75 -2.80 -9.16
N ALA A 98 0.86 -2.48 -10.44
CA ALA A 98 1.84 -3.08 -11.33
C ALA A 98 3.28 -2.81 -10.86
N ARG A 99 3.57 -1.59 -10.42
CA ARG A 99 4.88 -1.19 -9.87
C ARG A 99 5.20 -1.91 -8.57
N MET A 100 4.20 -2.09 -7.69
CA MET A 100 4.37 -2.87 -6.46
C MET A 100 4.70 -4.34 -6.76
N LEU A 101 4.00 -4.96 -7.72
CA LEU A 101 4.26 -6.33 -8.16
C LEU A 101 5.63 -6.49 -8.83
N GLU A 102 6.10 -5.46 -9.55
CA GLU A 102 7.44 -5.43 -10.12
C GLU A 102 8.51 -5.33 -9.04
N TYR A 103 8.36 -4.43 -8.07
CA TYR A 103 9.26 -4.30 -6.93
C TYR A 103 9.41 -5.63 -6.18
N ARG A 104 8.30 -6.29 -5.87
CA ARG A 104 8.30 -7.60 -5.21
C ARG A 104 9.10 -8.64 -6.00
N ARG A 105 8.90 -8.72 -7.32
CA ARG A 105 9.63 -9.65 -8.19
C ARG A 105 11.14 -9.41 -8.18
N TYR A 106 11.58 -8.15 -8.17
CA TYR A 106 13.01 -7.84 -8.08
C TYR A 106 13.60 -8.14 -6.71
N ARG A 107 12.87 -7.87 -5.63
CA ARG A 107 13.29 -8.23 -4.27
C ARG A 107 13.45 -9.74 -4.11
N GLU A 108 12.44 -10.52 -4.51
CA GLU A 108 12.49 -11.98 -4.45
C GLU A 108 13.62 -12.59 -5.30
N ALA A 109 14.02 -11.92 -6.39
CA ALA A 109 15.13 -12.36 -7.24
C ALA A 109 16.52 -11.93 -6.71
N ALA A 110 16.57 -10.98 -5.78
CA ALA A 110 17.80 -10.46 -5.18
C ALA A 110 18.18 -11.18 -3.86
N GLU A 111 17.22 -11.87 -3.24
CA GLU A 111 17.44 -12.84 -2.15
C GLU A 111 17.97 -14.19 -2.65
#